data_AF-A0A5J4TD30-F1
#
_entry.id   AF-A0A5J4TD30-F1
#
_cell.length_a   1.000
_cell.length_b   1.000
_cell.length_c   1.000
_cell.angle_alpha   90.00
_cell.angle_beta   90.00
_cell.angle_gamma   90.00
#
_symmetry.space_group_name_H-M   'P 1'
#
loop_
_entity.id
_entity.type
_entity.pdbx_description
1 polymer ?
#
loop_
_entity_poly.entity_id
_entity_poly.type
_entity_poly.pdbx_seq_one_letter_code
_entity_poly.pdbx_strand_id
1 'polypeptide(L)'
;MLQYSVIETNDMSRNPPPYDNVVLILEKKLEKRKAVDVWACGIVIYELIMLQHPFIRNEEAQQNCLGALIHRVRNENPQDLSTHFSENLKNLIKAMLEKDPTQRITSEQILLIPEVAQRLGGN
;
A
#
# COMPACT_ATOMS: atom_id res chain seq x y z
N MET A 1 11.73 -31.24 7.93
CA MET A 1 11.81 -29.78 7.75
C MET A 1 11.60 -29.51 6.27
N LEU A 2 10.37 -29.22 5.83
CA LEU A 2 10.08 -29.04 4.41
C LEU A 2 10.33 -27.57 4.04
N GLN A 3 11.34 -27.34 3.20
CA GLN A 3 11.56 -26.06 2.54
C GLN A 3 10.46 -25.84 1.50
N TYR A 4 9.60 -24.85 1.73
CA TYR A 4 8.65 -24.39 0.71
C TYR A 4 9.39 -23.46 -0.25
N SER A 5 9.78 -23.98 -1.41
CA SER A 5 10.23 -23.17 -2.54
C SER A 5 9.05 -22.45 -3.17
N VAL A 6 9.21 -21.16 -3.44
CA VAL A 6 8.23 -20.33 -4.16
C VAL A 6 8.08 -20.87 -5.58
N ILE A 7 6.92 -21.45 -5.89
CA ILE A 7 6.65 -22.05 -7.21
C ILE A 7 6.22 -20.94 -8.18
N GLU A 8 6.98 -20.74 -9.26
CA GLU A 8 6.63 -19.82 -10.35
C GLU A 8 5.42 -20.35 -11.15
N THR A 9 4.58 -19.44 -11.66
CA THR A 9 3.27 -19.76 -12.27
C THR A 9 3.33 -20.70 -13.48
N ASN A 10 4.50 -20.88 -14.10
CA ASN A 10 4.70 -21.79 -15.23
C ASN A 10 4.71 -23.29 -14.83
N ASP A 11 4.90 -23.60 -13.54
CA ASP A 11 4.96 -24.98 -13.03
C ASP A 11 3.57 -25.56 -12.69
N MET A 12 2.55 -24.70 -12.59
CA MET A 12 1.18 -25.07 -12.22
C MET A 12 0.47 -26.00 -13.23
N SER A 13 0.94 -26.07 -14.48
CA SER A 13 0.32 -26.88 -15.54
C SER A 13 0.87 -28.31 -15.61
N ARG A 14 2.11 -28.52 -15.16
CA ARG A 14 2.79 -29.83 -15.24
C ARG A 14 2.69 -30.64 -13.95
N ASN A 15 2.50 -29.98 -12.81
CA ASN A 15 2.31 -30.65 -11.53
C ASN A 15 1.44 -29.77 -10.61
N PRO A 16 0.09 -29.88 -10.69
CA PRO A 16 -0.78 -29.02 -9.90
C PRO A 16 -0.51 -29.26 -8.41
N PRO A 17 -0.25 -28.21 -7.61
CA PRO A 17 -0.05 -28.39 -6.19
C PRO A 17 -1.35 -28.94 -5.58
N PRO A 18 -1.29 -29.71 -4.48
CA PRO A 18 -2.50 -30.17 -3.77
C PRO A 18 -3.50 -29.03 -3.62
N TYR A 19 -4.79 -29.27 -3.88
CA TYR A 19 -5.82 -28.21 -3.97
C TYR A 19 -5.79 -27.21 -2.80
N ASP A 20 -5.41 -27.65 -1.60
CA ASP A 20 -5.19 -26.82 -0.42
C ASP A 20 -4.21 -25.66 -0.67
N ASN A 21 -3.15 -25.89 -1.44
CA ASN A 21 -2.17 -24.85 -1.81
C ASN A 21 -2.75 -23.82 -2.78
N VAL A 22 -3.70 -24.20 -3.64
CA VAL A 22 -4.31 -23.27 -4.61
C VAL A 22 -5.15 -22.23 -3.89
N VAL A 23 -6.00 -22.63 -2.94
CA VAL A 23 -6.80 -21.71 -2.13
C VAL A 23 -5.89 -20.75 -1.36
N LEU A 24 -4.88 -21.29 -0.68
CA LEU A 24 -3.89 -20.49 0.05
C LEU A 24 -3.16 -19.48 -0.84
N ILE A 25 -2.79 -19.87 -2.08
CA ILE A 25 -2.17 -18.95 -3.05
C ILE A 25 -3.13 -17.82 -3.43
N LEU A 26 -4.40 -18.12 -3.66
CA LEU A 26 -5.41 -17.13 -4.04
C LEU A 26 -5.70 -16.15 -2.89
N GLU A 27 -5.82 -16.65 -1.67
CA GLU A 27 -6.00 -15.82 -0.47
C GLU A 27 -4.80 -14.88 -0.27
N LYS A 28 -3.57 -15.39 -0.37
CA LYS A 28 -2.36 -14.56 -0.29
C LYS A 28 -2.31 -13.51 -1.40
N LYS A 29 -2.74 -13.86 -2.62
CA LYS A 29 -2.83 -12.88 -3.74
C LYS A 29 -3.89 -11.82 -3.48
N LEU A 30 -5.04 -12.19 -2.93
CA LEU A 30 -6.10 -11.26 -2.58
C LEU A 30 -5.64 -10.29 -1.49
N GLU A 31 -4.98 -10.79 -0.45
CA GLU A 31 -4.46 -9.94 0.63
C GLU A 31 -3.45 -8.92 0.11
N LYS A 32 -2.54 -9.36 -0.77
CA LYS A 32 -1.60 -8.45 -1.44
C LYS A 32 -2.32 -7.39 -2.28
N ARG A 33 -3.43 -7.73 -2.95
CA ARG A 33 -4.23 -6.75 -3.72
C ARG A 33 -4.89 -5.72 -2.83
N LYS A 34 -5.52 -6.13 -1.72
CA LYS A 34 -6.10 -5.20 -0.74
C LYS A 34 -5.06 -4.22 -0.21
N ALA A 35 -3.85 -4.70 0.13
CA ALA A 35 -2.77 -3.83 0.55
C ALA A 35 -2.34 -2.83 -0.54
N VAL A 36 -2.36 -3.23 -1.82
CA VAL A 36 -2.08 -2.32 -2.96
C VAL A 36 -3.18 -1.25 -3.09
N ASP A 37 -4.44 -1.61 -2.89
CA ASP A 37 -5.55 -0.65 -2.94
C ASP A 37 -5.42 0.39 -1.81
N VAL A 38 -5.08 -0.04 -0.58
CA VAL A 38 -4.83 0.89 0.54
C VAL A 38 -3.68 1.84 0.22
N TRP A 39 -2.60 1.36 -0.40
CA TRP A 39 -1.50 2.22 -0.83
C TRP A 39 -1.99 3.30 -1.81
N ALA A 40 -2.75 2.90 -2.83
CA ALA A 40 -3.29 3.83 -3.82
C ALA A 40 -4.21 4.87 -3.17
N CYS A 41 -5.07 4.47 -2.22
CA CYS A 41 -5.88 5.40 -1.43
C CYS A 41 -5.00 6.38 -0.64
N GLY A 42 -3.89 5.93 -0.06
CA GLY A 42 -2.95 6.78 0.66
C GLY A 42 -2.32 7.85 -0.24
N ILE A 43 -1.96 7.50 -1.48
CA ILE A 43 -1.47 8.46 -2.49
C ILE A 43 -2.55 9.51 -2.79
N VAL A 44 -3.78 9.08 -3.08
CA VAL A 44 -4.89 9.99 -3.40
C VAL A 44 -5.18 10.94 -2.23
N ILE A 45 -5.24 10.44 -1.00
CA ILE A 45 -5.48 11.29 0.17
C ILE A 45 -4.34 12.31 0.33
N TYR A 46 -3.08 11.90 0.17
CA TYR A 46 -1.94 12.81 0.21
C TYR A 46 -2.08 13.91 -0.85
N GLU A 47 -2.39 13.54 -2.09
CA GLU A 47 -2.55 14.50 -3.19
C GLU A 47 -3.69 15.48 -2.94
N LEU A 48 -4.81 15.04 -2.38
CA LEU A 48 -5.95 15.91 -2.07
C LEU A 48 -5.59 16.98 -1.03
N ILE A 49 -4.69 16.68 -0.08
CA ILE A 49 -4.33 17.63 0.98
C ILE A 49 -3.09 18.48 0.65
N MET A 50 -2.13 17.94 -0.11
CA MET A 50 -0.88 18.63 -0.46
C MET A 50 -0.91 19.26 -1.85
N LEU A 51 -1.86 18.87 -2.71
CA LEU A 51 -1.93 19.23 -4.13
C LEU A 51 -0.66 18.86 -4.93
N GLN A 52 0.11 17.91 -4.41
CA GLN A 52 1.36 17.41 -4.97
C GLN A 52 1.44 15.89 -4.73
N HIS A 53 2.08 15.16 -5.64
CA HIS A 53 2.27 13.71 -5.50
C HIS A 53 3.42 13.40 -4.53
N PRO A 54 3.27 12.45 -3.57
CA PRO A 54 4.22 12.24 -2.48
C PRO A 54 5.63 11.81 -2.91
N PHE A 55 5.74 11.19 -4.09
CA PHE A 55 6.99 10.69 -4.66
C PHE A 55 7.34 11.30 -6.01
N ILE A 56 6.72 12.40 -6.46
CA ILE A 56 7.16 13.11 -7.68
C ILE A 56 7.69 14.48 -7.25
N ARG A 57 8.93 14.78 -7.64
CA ARG A 57 9.55 16.08 -7.38
C ARG A 57 9.26 16.99 -8.58
N ASN A 58 9.03 18.27 -8.34
CA ASN A 58 8.63 19.24 -9.37
C ASN A 58 9.61 19.31 -10.55
N GLU A 59 10.91 19.13 -10.28
CA GLU A 59 11.99 19.13 -11.28
C GLU A 59 11.95 17.87 -12.19
N GLU A 60 11.43 16.75 -11.67
CA GLU A 60 11.37 15.47 -12.39
C GLU A 60 10.13 15.34 -13.27
N ALA A 61 9.08 16.14 -13.04
CA ALA A 61 7.88 16.15 -13.87
C ALA A 61 8.21 16.50 -15.34
N GLN A 62 9.30 17.22 -15.57
CA GLN A 62 9.78 17.60 -16.91
C GLN A 62 10.80 16.62 -17.50
N GLN A 63 11.40 15.73 -16.69
CA GLN A 63 12.51 14.86 -17.11
C GLN A 63 12.17 13.36 -17.17
N ASN A 64 10.94 12.95 -16.82
CA ASN A 64 10.43 11.57 -16.98
C ASN A 64 11.41 10.45 -16.56
N CYS A 65 12.13 10.62 -15.45
CA CYS A 65 13.05 9.60 -14.95
C CYS A 65 12.32 8.51 -14.17
N LEU A 66 11.68 7.58 -14.88
CA LEU A 66 10.92 6.47 -14.29
C LEU A 66 11.76 5.65 -13.28
N GLY A 67 13.05 5.48 -13.54
CA GLY A 67 13.96 4.78 -12.62
C GLY A 67 14.10 5.47 -11.26
N ALA A 68 14.23 6.79 -11.24
CA ALA A 68 14.29 7.57 -10.00
C ALA A 68 12.96 7.50 -9.24
N LEU A 69 11.82 7.60 -9.94
CA LEU A 69 10.51 7.44 -9.31
C LEU A 69 10.35 6.05 -8.66
N ILE A 70 10.71 4.97 -9.37
CA ILE A 70 10.64 3.61 -8.84
C ILE A 70 11.53 3.46 -7.59
N HIS A 71 12.74 4.02 -7.62
CA HIS A 71 13.64 4.03 -6.47
C HIS A 71 12.98 4.70 -5.25
N ARG A 72 12.40 5.88 -5.45
CA ARG A 72 11.74 6.66 -4.38
C ARG A 72 10.54 5.94 -3.80
N VAL A 73 9.67 5.40 -4.67
CA VAL A 73 8.51 4.61 -4.26
C VAL A 73 8.92 3.41 -3.40
N ARG A 74 10.05 2.75 -3.72
CA ARG A 74 10.53 1.59 -2.96
C ARG A 74 11.24 1.94 -1.66
N ASN A 75 12.09 2.98 -1.67
CA ASN A 75 13.11 3.15 -0.64
C ASN A 75 12.96 4.43 0.18
N GLU A 76 12.26 5.44 -0.31
CA GLU A 76 12.14 6.74 0.35
C GLU A 76 10.77 6.91 1.00
N ASN A 77 10.72 7.64 2.11
CA ASN A 77 9.46 8.06 2.72
C ASN A 77 8.77 9.13 1.85
N PRO A 78 7.43 9.23 1.90
CA PRO A 78 6.73 10.35 1.27
C PRO A 78 7.25 11.67 1.84
N GLN A 79 7.17 12.73 1.05
CA GLN A 79 7.52 14.07 1.51
C GLN A 79 6.69 14.43 2.76
N ASP A 80 7.35 15.06 3.75
CA ASP A 80 6.70 15.36 5.01
C ASP A 80 5.54 16.35 4.86
N LEU A 81 4.45 16.03 5.54
CA LEU A 81 3.25 16.87 5.61
C LEU A 81 3.51 18.09 6.49
N SER A 82 3.01 19.25 6.06
CA SER A 82 3.13 20.52 6.80
C SER A 82 2.61 20.42 8.25
N THR A 83 3.14 21.27 9.14
CA THR A 83 2.75 21.33 10.55
C THR A 83 1.28 21.69 10.79
N HIS A 84 0.59 22.22 9.78
CA HIS A 84 -0.83 22.57 9.85
C HIS A 84 -1.79 21.37 9.88
N PHE A 85 -1.35 20.17 9.47
CA PHE A 85 -2.18 18.97 9.52
C PHE A 85 -2.09 18.27 10.88
N SER A 86 -3.20 17.67 11.31
CA SER A 86 -3.24 16.91 12.57
C SER A 86 -2.30 15.71 12.53
N GLU A 87 -1.73 15.35 13.68
CA GLU A 87 -0.81 14.23 13.79
C GLU A 87 -1.50 12.89 13.42
N ASN A 88 -2.79 12.76 13.74
CA ASN A 88 -3.57 11.57 13.41
C ASN A 88 -3.70 11.37 11.89
N LEU A 89 -3.93 12.45 11.12
CA LEU A 89 -3.96 12.38 9.66
C LEU A 89 -2.58 12.00 9.09
N LYS A 90 -1.51 12.59 9.62
CA LYS A 90 -0.14 12.27 9.20
C LYS A 90 0.20 10.81 9.45
N ASN A 91 -0.13 10.31 10.63
CA ASN A 91 0.11 8.92 11.03
C ASN A 91 -0.70 7.94 10.19
N LEU A 92 -1.97 8.28 9.88
CA LEU A 92 -2.79 7.48 8.97
C LEU A 92 -2.15 7.39 7.58
N ILE A 93 -1.77 8.50 6.97
CA ILE A 93 -1.14 8.50 5.64
C ILE A 93 0.19 7.73 5.65
N LYS A 94 1.02 7.91 6.68
CA LYS A 94 2.26 7.13 6.85
C LYS A 94 1.98 5.62 6.93
N ALA A 95 0.96 5.21 7.69
CA ALA A 95 0.57 3.81 7.83
C ALA A 95 -0.01 3.22 6.52
N MET A 96 -0.71 4.02 5.72
CA MET A 96 -1.18 3.63 4.38
C MET A 96 -0.04 3.52 3.36
N LEU A 97 1.00 4.35 3.52
CA LEU A 97 2.20 4.39 2.67
C LEU A 97 3.39 3.60 3.25
N GLU A 98 3.11 2.65 4.15
CA GLU A 98 4.08 1.65 4.61
C GLU A 98 4.55 0.79 3.43
N LYS A 99 5.86 0.57 3.31
CA LYS A 99 6.47 -0.12 2.17
C LYS A 99 6.19 -1.61 2.22
N ASP A 100 6.27 -2.22 3.40
CA ASP A 100 5.93 -3.62 3.57
C ASP A 100 4.41 -3.80 3.57
N PRO A 101 3.83 -4.46 2.54
CA PRO A 101 2.38 -4.66 2.48
C PRO A 101 1.82 -5.48 3.64
N THR A 102 2.65 -6.23 4.37
CA THR A 102 2.23 -7.00 5.55
C THR A 102 2.16 -6.18 6.83
N GLN A 103 2.87 -5.04 6.87
CA GLN A 103 2.84 -4.09 7.98
C GLN A 103 1.92 -2.89 7.69
N ARG A 104 1.49 -2.73 6.44
CA ARG A 104 0.57 -1.68 6.01
C ARG A 104 -0.79 -1.83 6.68
N ILE A 105 -1.34 -0.71 7.12
CA ILE A 105 -2.67 -0.67 7.75
C ILE A 105 -3.73 -1.25 6.81
N THR A 106 -4.67 -2.03 7.34
CA THR A 106 -5.77 -2.60 6.55
C THR A 106 -6.99 -1.68 6.53
N SER A 107 -7.89 -1.85 5.56
CA SER A 107 -9.17 -1.13 5.52
C SER A 107 -9.97 -1.28 6.82
N GLU A 108 -9.98 -2.48 7.39
CA GLU A 108 -10.67 -2.79 8.64
C GLU A 108 -10.07 -2.00 9.80
N GLN A 109 -8.74 -1.89 9.87
CA GLN A 109 -8.06 -1.09 10.88
C GLN A 109 -8.32 0.42 10.70
N ILE A 110 -8.36 0.91 9.46
CA ILE A 110 -8.70 2.31 9.15
C ILE A 110 -10.11 2.64 9.67
N LEU A 111 -11.07 1.74 9.49
CA LEU A 111 -12.45 1.93 9.95
C LEU A 111 -12.59 1.98 11.48
N LEU A 112 -11.60 1.48 12.22
CA LEU A 112 -11.56 1.55 13.69
C LEU A 112 -10.95 2.85 14.21
N ILE A 113 -10.36 3.68 13.35
CA ILE A 113 -9.80 4.98 13.74
C ILE A 113 -10.97 5.89 14.18
N PRO A 114 -10.93 6.48 15.40
CA PRO A 114 -12.05 7.23 15.95
C PRO A 114 -12.59 8.33 15.02
N GLU A 115 -11.71 9.08 14.37
CA GLU A 115 -12.07 10.17 13.46
C GLU A 115 -12.78 9.67 12.19
N VAL A 116 -12.41 8.47 11.72
CA VAL A 116 -13.04 7.84 10.55
C VAL A 116 -14.39 7.23 10.97
N ALA A 117 -14.39 6.44 12.04
CA ALA A 117 -15.59 5.81 12.59
C ALA A 117 -16.69 6.84 12.91
N GLN A 118 -16.35 7.95 13.55
CA GLN A 118 -17.29 9.01 13.89
C GLN A 118 -17.96 9.63 12.65
N ARG A 119 -17.27 9.69 11.51
CA ARG A 119 -17.79 10.27 10.26
C ARG A 119 -18.68 9.31 9.49
N LEU A 120 -18.55 8.00 9.73
CA LEU A 120 -19.35 6.96 9.10
C LEU A 120 -20.57 6.55 9.95
N GLY A 121 -20.49 6.72 11.28
CA GLY A 121 -21.53 6.34 12.24
C GLY A 121 -22.63 7.38 12.47
N GLY A 122 -22.91 8.24 11.48
CA GLY A 122 -23.97 9.25 11.59
C GLY A 122 -25.37 8.65 11.49
N ASN A 123 -25.90 8.15 12.62
CA ASN A 123 -27.33 8.06 12.93
C ASN A 123 -27.70 9.16 13.92
#